data_AF-W2W0N3-F1
#
_entry.id   AF-W2W0N3-F1
#
_cell.length_a   1.000
_cell.length_b   1.000
_cell.length_c   1.000
_cell.angle_alpha   90.00
_cell.angle_beta   90.00
_cell.angle_gamma   90.00
#
_symmetry.space_group_name_H-M   'P 1'
#
loop_
_entity.id
_entity.type
_entity.pdbx_description
1 polymer ?
#
loop_
_entity_poly.entity_id
_entity_poly.type
_entity_poly.pdbx_seq_one_letter_code
_entity_poly.pdbx_strand_id
1 'polypeptide(L)'
;MHGRTKSLVPSSQYVDLGPWSFALWWVIILAVHLVAFGYNAAYTVFYYELQKTYMYMTFEYFGIGMTAEHHHFIANTNGVMAALHGLCVFLMVGGSIWMRELAFSPWPQGVETVTSSANKRESLKKAVVNRAGNDKTATRLMSAKFRTVLMYSKVWGRQGVLGVNGGNFHAILVARELVETALQTQQTYRMSCYVDQYNARITGFDMERCRTVFSFGLISTTTSLKELLRLVPSGSEKRIACAPDNPQKPIKVGGGSYDEAGLRSRSGRMMLHSVHLLFAAWGVLLLGLHIQASLQPKLSQCTLQVHPWAVSEPACYLAVLDCHRLGISGEMDEVKTKWSEFDRSSVVTLVMRHCPALEVPDMITEFHQTSGIKVYNSTIDSWGFSAAITNTNHPELGFLFMIRVNVTDGVLPPGLHDADFPNNLYDIEICYSNLRELPDDLDSIWMVGTMSTANLIVSHLQYQT
;
A
#
# COMPACT_ATOMS: atom_id res chain seq x y z
N MET A 1 42.91 -3.52 -53.54
CA MET A 1 41.79 -2.99 -52.74
C MET A 1 40.51 -3.70 -53.14
N HIS A 2 39.96 -4.53 -52.25
CA HIS A 2 38.59 -5.06 -52.38
C HIS A 2 38.05 -5.25 -50.96
N GLY A 3 37.17 -4.33 -50.55
CA GLY A 3 36.58 -4.30 -49.23
C GLY A 3 35.54 -5.40 -49.06
N ARG A 4 35.77 -6.30 -48.10
CA ARG A 4 34.79 -7.30 -47.66
C ARG A 4 33.84 -6.63 -46.68
N THR A 5 32.67 -6.20 -47.15
CA THR A 5 31.55 -5.76 -46.30
C THR A 5 31.08 -6.95 -45.45
N LYS A 6 31.38 -6.90 -44.16
CA LYS A 6 30.78 -7.81 -43.17
C LYS A 6 29.29 -7.43 -43.06
N SER A 7 28.42 -8.34 -43.51
CA SER A 7 26.98 -8.26 -43.23
C SER A 7 26.80 -8.37 -41.71
N LEU A 8 26.35 -7.28 -41.08
CA LEU A 8 25.89 -7.28 -39.70
C LEU A 8 24.58 -8.08 -39.66
N VAL A 9 24.66 -9.32 -39.17
CA VAL A 9 23.48 -10.10 -38.79
C VAL A 9 22.72 -9.28 -37.72
N PRO A 10 21.42 -8.96 -37.91
CA PRO A 10 20.64 -8.28 -36.89
C PRO A 10 20.52 -9.24 -35.70
N SER A 11 20.92 -8.80 -34.50
CA SER A 11 20.58 -9.50 -33.25
C SER A 11 19.08 -9.78 -33.24
N SER A 12 18.68 -11.05 -33.03
CA SER A 12 17.28 -11.44 -33.10
C SER A 12 16.49 -10.69 -32.04
N GLN A 13 15.61 -9.82 -32.52
CA GLN A 13 14.80 -8.92 -31.73
C GLN A 13 13.68 -9.63 -30.92
N TYR A 14 13.65 -10.96 -30.91
CA TYR A 14 12.63 -11.82 -30.34
C TYR A 14 13.28 -13.00 -29.61
N VAL A 15 12.59 -13.54 -28.61
CA VAL A 15 12.99 -14.77 -27.91
C VAL A 15 12.21 -15.92 -28.54
N ASP A 16 12.93 -16.68 -29.36
CA ASP A 16 12.42 -17.85 -30.06
C ASP A 16 12.33 -19.03 -29.08
N LEU A 17 11.11 -19.52 -28.83
CA LEU A 17 10.84 -20.62 -27.90
C LEU A 17 10.38 -21.87 -28.65
N GLY A 18 10.83 -23.03 -28.17
CA GLY A 18 10.25 -24.32 -28.57
C GLY A 18 8.82 -24.50 -28.03
N PRO A 19 8.04 -25.46 -28.57
CA PRO A 19 6.62 -25.62 -28.23
C PRO A 19 6.33 -25.82 -26.74
N TRP A 20 7.14 -26.63 -26.06
CA TRP A 20 7.00 -26.88 -24.62
C TRP A 20 7.31 -25.64 -23.78
N SER A 21 8.38 -24.92 -24.10
CA SER A 21 8.76 -23.69 -23.40
C SER A 21 7.73 -22.59 -23.60
N PHE A 22 7.18 -22.47 -24.82
CA PHE A 22 6.11 -21.52 -25.11
C PHE A 22 4.83 -21.86 -24.33
N ALA A 23 4.44 -23.14 -24.30
CA ALA A 23 3.29 -23.59 -23.52
C ALA A 23 3.48 -23.33 -22.01
N LEU A 24 4.68 -23.56 -21.47
CA LEU A 24 5.00 -23.27 -20.08
C LEU A 24 4.84 -21.77 -19.76
N TRP A 25 5.40 -20.89 -20.58
CA TRP A 25 5.25 -19.44 -20.40
C TRP A 25 3.80 -18.99 -20.54
N TRP A 26 3.04 -19.61 -21.44
CA TRP A 26 1.60 -19.37 -21.57
C TRP A 26 0.86 -19.70 -20.26
N VAL A 27 1.13 -20.86 -19.66
CA VAL A 27 0.55 -21.28 -18.39
C VAL A 27 0.96 -20.35 -17.25
N ILE A 28 2.24 -19.99 -17.15
CA ILE A 28 2.74 -19.08 -16.10
C ILE A 28 2.03 -17.73 -16.17
N ILE A 29 1.96 -17.12 -17.35
CA ILE A 29 1.34 -15.80 -17.49
C ILE A 29 -0.17 -15.88 -17.24
N LEU A 30 -0.84 -16.95 -17.68
CA LEU A 30 -2.25 -17.17 -17.37
C LEU A 30 -2.46 -17.30 -15.85
N ALA A 31 -1.65 -18.11 -15.17
CA ALA A 31 -1.75 -18.33 -13.73
C ALA A 31 -1.56 -17.02 -12.96
N VAL A 32 -0.58 -16.20 -13.35
CA VAL A 32 -0.35 -14.88 -12.74
C VAL A 32 -1.58 -13.98 -12.89
N HIS A 33 -2.20 -13.92 -14.07
CA HIS A 33 -3.42 -13.12 -14.24
C HIS A 33 -4.62 -13.70 -13.50
N LEU A 34 -4.75 -15.03 -13.38
CA LEU A 34 -5.82 -15.68 -12.61
C LEU A 34 -5.70 -15.41 -11.11
N VAL A 35 -4.49 -15.51 -10.55
CA VAL A 35 -4.22 -15.19 -9.15
C VAL A 35 -4.52 -13.72 -8.88
N ALA A 36 -4.02 -12.80 -9.72
CA ALA A 36 -4.31 -11.38 -9.60
C ALA A 36 -5.81 -11.06 -9.73
N PHE A 37 -6.50 -11.72 -10.68
CA PHE A 37 -7.96 -11.59 -10.83
C PHE A 37 -8.70 -12.03 -9.57
N GLY A 38 -8.45 -13.25 -9.09
CA GLY A 38 -9.13 -13.82 -7.94
C GLY A 38 -8.88 -13.03 -6.66
N TYR A 39 -7.63 -12.60 -6.45
CA TYR A 39 -7.25 -11.75 -5.31
C TYR A 39 -8.00 -10.41 -5.33
N ASN A 40 -7.97 -9.67 -6.45
CA ASN A 40 -8.66 -8.38 -6.55
C ASN A 40 -10.18 -8.55 -6.43
N ALA A 41 -10.78 -9.58 -7.06
CA ALA A 41 -12.21 -9.86 -6.98
C ALA A 41 -12.65 -10.19 -5.55
N ALA A 42 -11.86 -11.01 -4.83
CA ALA A 42 -12.13 -11.31 -3.43
C ALA A 42 -12.11 -10.05 -2.56
N TYR A 43 -11.15 -9.15 -2.77
CA TYR A 43 -11.09 -7.86 -2.07
C TYR A 43 -12.29 -6.96 -2.40
N THR A 44 -12.71 -6.89 -3.66
CA THR A 44 -13.92 -6.14 -4.03
C THR A 44 -15.15 -6.66 -3.29
N VAL A 45 -15.39 -7.97 -3.31
CA VAL A 45 -16.52 -8.58 -2.60
C VAL A 45 -16.41 -8.34 -1.10
N PHE A 46 -15.23 -8.55 -0.53
CA PHE A 46 -14.99 -8.36 0.90
C PHE A 46 -15.34 -6.93 1.35
N TYR A 47 -14.81 -5.90 0.68
CA TYR A 47 -15.06 -4.51 1.07
C TYR A 47 -16.51 -4.07 0.84
N TYR A 48 -17.22 -4.63 -0.15
CA TYR A 48 -18.65 -4.38 -0.34
C TYR A 48 -19.55 -5.06 0.70
N GLU A 49 -19.20 -6.28 1.12
CA GLU A 49 -20.01 -7.02 2.10
C GLU A 49 -19.66 -6.61 3.54
N LEU A 50 -18.41 -6.24 3.82
CA LEU A 50 -17.95 -5.82 5.15
C LEU A 50 -18.82 -4.71 5.72
N GLN A 51 -19.16 -3.70 4.92
CA GLN A 51 -19.99 -2.56 5.32
C GLN A 51 -21.40 -2.95 5.78
N LYS A 52 -21.90 -4.13 5.38
CA LYS A 52 -23.23 -4.63 5.79
C LYS A 52 -23.19 -5.46 7.07
N THR A 53 -22.01 -5.74 7.61
CA THR A 53 -21.86 -6.62 8.77
C THR A 53 -21.93 -5.84 10.08
N TYR A 54 -22.43 -6.50 11.13
CA TYR A 54 -22.37 -5.98 12.50
C TYR A 54 -20.93 -5.68 12.93
N MET A 55 -19.96 -6.47 12.45
CA MET A 55 -18.54 -6.25 12.71
C MET A 55 -18.07 -4.86 12.26
N TYR A 56 -18.59 -4.34 11.14
CA TYR A 56 -18.28 -2.99 10.69
C TYR A 56 -18.88 -1.93 11.62
N MET A 57 -20.15 -2.08 12.05
CA MET A 57 -20.73 -1.16 13.04
C MET A 57 -19.89 -1.12 14.32
N THR A 58 -19.37 -2.27 14.77
CA THR A 58 -18.47 -2.33 15.91
C THR A 58 -17.15 -1.62 15.66
N PHE A 59 -16.54 -1.81 14.49
CA PHE A 59 -15.30 -1.14 14.10
C PHE A 59 -15.45 0.38 13.98
N GLU A 60 -16.53 0.85 13.36
CA GLU A 60 -16.86 2.27 13.28
C GLU A 60 -17.12 2.87 14.68
N TYR A 61 -17.85 2.15 15.53
CA TYR A 61 -18.10 2.54 16.92
C TYR A 61 -16.82 2.71 17.72
N PHE A 62 -15.86 1.79 17.60
CA PHE A 62 -14.59 1.86 18.32
C PHE A 62 -13.51 2.70 17.60
N GLY A 63 -13.83 3.30 16.44
CA GLY A 63 -12.84 4.02 15.63
C GLY A 63 -11.71 3.14 15.07
N ILE A 64 -11.94 1.83 14.96
CA ILE A 64 -10.96 0.83 14.51
C ILE A 64 -11.15 0.61 13.01
N GLY A 65 -10.15 0.94 12.19
CA GLY A 65 -10.19 0.68 10.75
C GLY A 65 -10.33 1.92 9.87
N MET A 66 -10.54 1.73 8.57
CA MET A 66 -10.88 2.83 7.66
C MET A 66 -12.36 3.22 7.81
N THR A 67 -12.69 4.47 7.52
CA THR A 67 -14.09 4.93 7.50
C THR A 67 -14.86 4.33 6.30
N ALA A 68 -16.17 4.11 6.45
CA ALA A 68 -17.06 3.57 5.39
C ALA A 68 -16.96 4.36 4.08
N GLU A 69 -16.77 5.68 4.17
CA GLU A 69 -16.69 6.57 3.02
C GLU A 69 -15.66 6.09 1.97
N HIS A 70 -14.58 5.44 2.41
CA HIS A 70 -13.49 5.01 1.56
C HIS A 70 -13.59 3.54 1.12
N HIS A 71 -14.49 2.75 1.72
CA HIS A 71 -14.65 1.33 1.39
C HIS A 71 -15.10 1.11 -0.05
N HIS A 72 -16.05 1.93 -0.53
CA HIS A 72 -16.48 1.88 -1.92
C HIS A 72 -15.36 2.29 -2.89
N PHE A 73 -14.53 3.26 -2.52
CA PHE A 73 -13.37 3.64 -3.33
C PHE A 73 -12.42 2.44 -3.48
N ILE A 74 -12.06 1.78 -2.38
CA ILE A 74 -11.20 0.60 -2.38
C ILE A 74 -11.83 -0.55 -3.17
N ALA A 75 -13.10 -0.84 -2.94
CA ALA A 75 -13.82 -1.91 -3.62
C ALA A 75 -13.87 -1.67 -5.13
N ASN A 76 -14.17 -0.43 -5.55
CA ASN A 76 -14.19 -0.01 -6.95
C ASN A 76 -12.81 -0.13 -7.60
N THR A 77 -11.76 0.36 -6.94
CA THR A 77 -10.37 0.28 -7.43
C THR A 77 -9.95 -1.18 -7.65
N ASN A 78 -10.20 -2.05 -6.68
CA ASN A 78 -9.98 -3.50 -6.82
C ASN A 78 -10.86 -4.11 -7.91
N GLY A 79 -12.10 -3.63 -8.07
CA GLY A 79 -13.04 -4.14 -9.07
C GLY A 79 -12.58 -3.82 -10.49
N VAL A 80 -12.07 -2.61 -10.72
CA VAL A 80 -11.44 -2.20 -11.98
C VAL A 80 -10.21 -3.05 -12.26
N MET A 81 -9.35 -3.29 -11.26
CA MET A 81 -8.18 -4.16 -11.43
C MET A 81 -8.57 -5.60 -11.77
N ALA A 82 -9.56 -6.16 -11.08
CA ALA A 82 -10.11 -7.48 -11.40
C ALA A 82 -10.63 -7.50 -12.85
N ALA A 83 -11.40 -6.50 -13.28
CA ALA A 83 -11.90 -6.43 -14.66
C ALA A 83 -10.75 -6.41 -15.70
N LEU A 84 -9.67 -5.67 -15.43
CA LEU A 84 -8.50 -5.61 -16.32
C LEU A 84 -7.77 -6.96 -16.42
N HIS A 85 -7.50 -7.62 -15.28
CA HIS A 85 -6.88 -8.95 -15.27
C HIS A 85 -7.80 -10.01 -15.89
N GLY A 86 -9.11 -9.95 -15.62
CA GLY A 86 -10.12 -10.80 -16.24
C GLY A 86 -10.18 -10.64 -17.75
N LEU A 87 -10.06 -9.40 -18.26
CA LEU A 87 -9.94 -9.14 -19.69
C LEU A 87 -8.67 -9.78 -20.28
N CYS A 88 -7.52 -9.70 -19.59
CA CYS A 88 -6.30 -10.39 -20.04
C CYS A 88 -6.49 -11.91 -20.12
N VAL A 89 -7.12 -12.53 -19.10
CA VAL A 89 -7.45 -13.96 -19.09
C VAL A 89 -8.37 -14.31 -20.26
N PHE A 90 -9.44 -13.54 -20.43
CA PHE A 90 -10.41 -13.72 -21.51
C PHE A 90 -9.76 -13.65 -22.90
N LEU A 91 -8.86 -12.69 -23.12
CA LEU A 91 -8.14 -12.54 -24.39
C LEU A 91 -7.17 -13.70 -24.65
N MET A 92 -6.47 -14.19 -23.63
CA MET A 92 -5.55 -15.32 -23.75
C MET A 92 -6.29 -16.63 -24.04
N VAL A 93 -7.31 -16.95 -23.23
CA VAL A 93 -8.08 -18.19 -23.37
C VAL A 93 -8.93 -18.15 -24.63
N GLY A 94 -9.68 -17.06 -24.84
CA GLY A 94 -10.53 -16.88 -26.01
C GLY A 94 -9.74 -16.84 -27.32
N GLY A 95 -8.58 -16.18 -27.34
CA GLY A 95 -7.69 -16.18 -28.51
C GLY A 95 -7.12 -17.56 -28.81
N SER A 96 -6.75 -18.32 -27.77
CA SER A 96 -6.24 -19.68 -27.94
C SER A 96 -7.30 -20.65 -28.46
N ILE A 97 -8.54 -20.54 -27.95
CA ILE A 97 -9.67 -21.36 -28.43
C ILE A 97 -10.01 -21.01 -29.88
N TRP A 98 -10.03 -19.71 -30.22
CA TRP A 98 -10.39 -19.26 -31.57
C TRP A 98 -9.37 -19.69 -32.62
N MET A 99 -8.08 -19.57 -32.32
CA MET A 99 -7.00 -19.97 -33.23
C MET A 99 -6.67 -21.46 -33.16
N ARG A 100 -7.24 -22.20 -32.20
CA ARG A 100 -6.96 -23.62 -31.92
C ARG A 100 -5.48 -23.91 -31.62
N GLU A 101 -4.74 -22.88 -31.23
CA GLU A 101 -3.33 -22.92 -30.87
C GLU A 101 -3.10 -21.98 -29.67
N LEU A 102 -2.08 -22.25 -28.85
CA LEU A 102 -1.79 -21.39 -27.71
C LEU A 102 -1.38 -19.99 -28.18
N ALA A 103 -2.09 -18.97 -27.72
CA ALA A 103 -1.81 -17.59 -28.06
C ALA A 103 -2.07 -16.63 -26.90
N PHE A 104 -1.27 -15.57 -26.85
CA PHE A 104 -1.34 -14.55 -25.82
C PHE A 104 -2.39 -13.47 -26.07
N SER A 105 -2.78 -13.27 -27.33
CA SER A 105 -3.87 -12.40 -27.73
C SER A 105 -4.51 -12.96 -29.00
N PRO A 106 -5.75 -12.58 -29.33
CA PRO A 106 -6.40 -13.10 -30.52
C PRO A 106 -5.95 -12.38 -31.79
N TRP A 107 -5.06 -11.37 -31.68
CA TRP A 107 -4.60 -10.56 -32.81
C TRP A 107 -3.28 -11.12 -33.34
N PRO A 108 -3.06 -11.17 -34.66
CA PRO A 108 -1.82 -11.69 -35.22
C PRO A 108 -0.61 -10.90 -34.72
N GLN A 109 0.32 -11.56 -34.02
CA GLN A 109 1.63 -11.01 -33.69
C GLN A 109 2.49 -10.93 -34.96
N GLY A 110 2.36 -9.82 -35.69
CA GLY A 110 3.07 -9.68 -36.96
C GLY A 110 2.54 -8.61 -37.90
N VAL A 111 2.07 -7.47 -37.39
CA VAL A 111 1.93 -6.27 -38.22
C VAL A 111 3.03 -5.29 -37.80
N GLU A 112 4.29 -5.73 -37.90
CA GLU A 112 5.37 -4.76 -38.08
C GLU A 112 5.13 -4.04 -39.40
N THR A 113 5.12 -2.73 -39.29
CA THR A 113 5.12 -1.76 -40.36
C THR A 113 6.30 -1.98 -41.31
N VAL A 114 6.14 -2.89 -42.28
CA VAL A 114 6.96 -2.87 -43.50
C VAL A 114 6.49 -1.68 -44.33
N THR A 115 7.20 -0.56 -44.17
CA THR A 115 7.51 0.43 -45.20
C THR A 115 6.71 0.34 -46.50
N SER A 116 5.46 0.87 -46.51
CA SER A 116 4.81 1.42 -47.72
C SER A 116 3.50 2.12 -47.35
N SER A 117 3.56 3.21 -46.57
CA SER A 117 2.34 3.96 -46.18
C SER A 117 1.75 4.80 -47.33
N ALA A 118 2.46 4.97 -48.45
CA ALA A 118 1.97 5.68 -49.62
C ALA A 118 1.13 4.80 -50.55
N ASN A 119 1.64 3.62 -50.95
CA ASN A 119 1.00 2.83 -52.02
C ASN A 119 -0.19 1.99 -51.52
N LYS A 120 -0.23 1.62 -50.24
CA LYS A 120 -1.34 0.84 -49.67
C LYS A 120 -2.61 1.66 -49.46
N ARG A 121 -2.49 2.97 -49.19
CA ARG A 121 -3.64 3.89 -49.05
C ARG A 121 -4.36 4.12 -50.38
N GLU A 122 -3.64 4.05 -51.49
CA GLU A 122 -4.18 4.18 -52.84
C GLU A 122 -4.84 2.87 -53.33
N SER A 123 -4.21 1.73 -53.01
CA SER A 123 -4.77 0.39 -53.24
C SER A 123 -6.07 0.13 -52.46
N LEU A 124 -6.13 0.52 -51.16
CA LEU A 124 -7.36 0.38 -50.37
C LEU A 124 -8.47 1.34 -50.82
N LYS A 125 -8.15 2.56 -51.26
CA LYS A 125 -9.14 3.49 -51.82
C LYS A 125 -9.78 2.93 -53.10
N LYS A 126 -8.98 2.32 -53.99
CA LYS A 126 -9.49 1.66 -55.21
C LYS A 126 -10.34 0.42 -54.89
N ALA A 127 -9.97 -0.36 -53.86
CA ALA A 127 -10.74 -1.54 -53.45
C ALA A 127 -12.07 -1.20 -52.75
N VAL A 128 -12.14 -0.08 -52.02
CA VAL A 128 -13.35 0.37 -51.32
C VAL A 128 -14.39 0.97 -52.28
N VAL A 129 -13.96 1.66 -53.34
CA VAL A 129 -14.89 2.19 -54.36
C VAL A 129 -15.60 1.07 -55.14
N ASN A 130 -14.93 -0.07 -55.37
CA ASN A 130 -15.48 -1.18 -56.16
C ASN A 130 -16.37 -2.16 -55.37
N ARG A 131 -16.51 -2.00 -54.04
CA ARG A 131 -17.26 -2.95 -53.19
C ARG A 131 -18.34 -2.27 -52.34
N ALA A 132 -18.87 -1.15 -52.82
CA ALA A 132 -20.04 -0.49 -52.24
C ALA A 132 -21.34 -1.23 -52.64
N GLY A 133 -21.49 -2.46 -52.13
CA GLY A 133 -22.70 -3.26 -52.26
C GLY A 133 -22.79 -4.21 -51.08
N ASN A 134 -23.67 -3.88 -50.13
CA ASN A 134 -23.99 -4.64 -48.92
C ASN A 134 -22.82 -4.93 -47.96
N ASP A 135 -22.58 -4.01 -47.01
CA ASP A 135 -22.74 -4.30 -45.56
C ASP A 135 -22.17 -3.13 -44.72
N LYS A 136 -23.03 -2.17 -44.41
CA LYS A 136 -22.67 -0.97 -43.63
C LYS A 136 -22.32 -1.32 -42.17
N THR A 137 -22.81 -2.45 -41.65
CA THR A 137 -22.63 -2.87 -40.26
C THR A 137 -21.29 -3.57 -40.06
N ALA A 138 -20.91 -4.47 -40.98
CA ALA A 138 -19.58 -5.09 -40.99
C ALA A 138 -18.47 -4.04 -41.14
N THR A 139 -18.70 -3.00 -41.95
CA THR A 139 -17.74 -1.91 -42.16
C THR A 139 -17.50 -1.08 -40.90
N ARG A 140 -18.56 -0.79 -40.13
CA ARG A 140 -18.47 -0.08 -38.84
C ARG A 140 -17.75 -0.90 -37.77
N LEU A 141 -18.09 -2.19 -37.63
CA LEU A 141 -17.45 -3.10 -36.68
C LEU A 141 -15.96 -3.30 -36.99
N MET A 142 -15.60 -3.47 -38.28
CA MET A 142 -14.20 -3.51 -38.73
C MET A 142 -13.46 -2.21 -38.43
N SER A 143 -14.10 -1.05 -38.63
CA SER A 143 -13.49 0.26 -38.31
C SER A 143 -13.25 0.48 -36.82
N ALA A 144 -14.15 -0.02 -35.97
CA ALA A 144 -14.04 0.08 -34.52
C ALA A 144 -12.94 -0.86 -34.00
N LYS A 145 -12.92 -2.11 -34.47
CA LYS A 145 -11.84 -3.09 -34.21
C LYS A 145 -10.47 -2.55 -34.64
N PHE A 146 -10.39 -1.91 -35.81
CA PHE A 146 -9.14 -1.35 -36.30
C PHE A 146 -8.65 -0.18 -35.43
N ARG A 147 -9.55 0.71 -34.98
CA ARG A 147 -9.19 1.81 -34.06
C ARG A 147 -8.74 1.32 -32.70
N THR A 148 -9.41 0.32 -32.12
CA THR A 148 -9.02 -0.25 -30.82
C THR A 148 -7.67 -0.96 -30.90
N VAL A 149 -7.40 -1.70 -31.99
CA VAL A 149 -6.09 -2.33 -32.22
C VAL A 149 -5.00 -1.26 -32.40
N LEU A 150 -5.27 -0.18 -33.12
CA LEU A 150 -4.29 0.91 -33.33
C LEU A 150 -3.98 1.68 -32.04
N MET A 151 -4.99 1.89 -31.20
CA MET A 151 -4.83 2.53 -29.89
C MET A 151 -4.07 1.61 -28.93
N TYR A 152 -4.42 0.33 -28.91
CA TYR A 152 -3.70 -0.70 -28.16
C TYR A 152 -2.23 -0.77 -28.59
N SER A 153 -1.94 -0.85 -29.88
CA SER A 153 -0.56 -0.91 -30.38
C SER A 153 0.24 0.37 -30.11
N LYS A 154 -0.41 1.53 -30.07
CA LYS A 154 0.26 2.82 -29.81
C LYS A 154 0.62 3.02 -28.35
N VAL A 155 -0.14 2.41 -27.42
CA VAL A 155 0.12 2.57 -25.99
C VAL A 155 0.79 1.34 -25.38
N TRP A 156 0.29 0.13 -25.66
CA TRP A 156 0.80 -1.15 -25.14
C TRP A 156 1.64 -1.96 -26.13
N GLY A 157 1.64 -1.59 -27.42
CA GLY A 157 2.48 -2.28 -28.40
C GLY A 157 3.97 -2.06 -28.15
N ARG A 158 4.81 -2.91 -28.75
CA ARG A 158 6.27 -2.96 -28.56
C ARG A 158 7.02 -1.62 -28.74
N GLN A 159 6.60 -0.78 -29.69
CA GLN A 159 7.12 0.59 -29.90
C GLN A 159 6.20 1.69 -29.34
N GLY A 160 5.13 1.29 -28.66
CA GLY A 160 4.17 2.17 -28.03
C GLY A 160 4.76 2.88 -26.82
N VAL A 161 4.00 3.82 -26.26
CA VAL A 161 4.45 4.66 -25.14
C VAL A 161 4.90 3.84 -23.93
N LEU A 162 4.20 2.73 -23.62
CA LEU A 162 4.51 1.82 -22.51
C LEU A 162 5.24 0.54 -22.99
N GLY A 163 5.66 0.47 -24.25
CA GLY A 163 6.28 -0.71 -24.85
C GLY A 163 7.77 -0.84 -24.53
N VAL A 164 8.28 -2.08 -24.52
CA VAL A 164 9.68 -2.42 -24.21
C VAL A 164 10.70 -1.72 -25.10
N ASN A 165 10.36 -1.47 -26.37
CA ASN A 165 11.20 -0.78 -27.34
C ASN A 165 10.73 0.66 -27.61
N GLY A 166 9.88 1.22 -26.75
CA GLY A 166 9.47 2.62 -26.82
C GLY A 166 10.61 3.55 -26.40
N GLY A 167 10.67 4.75 -26.97
CA GLY A 167 11.71 5.74 -26.63
C GLY A 167 11.73 6.19 -25.16
N ASN A 168 10.64 5.94 -24.42
CA ASN A 168 10.47 6.31 -23.01
C ASN A 168 10.56 5.10 -22.05
N PHE A 169 10.86 3.90 -22.53
CA PHE A 169 10.82 2.67 -21.73
C PHE A 169 11.62 2.78 -20.42
N HIS A 170 12.88 3.22 -20.50
CA HIS A 170 13.72 3.39 -19.31
C HIS A 170 13.20 4.45 -18.34
N ALA A 171 12.64 5.55 -18.85
CA ALA A 171 12.07 6.61 -18.00
C ALA A 171 10.83 6.13 -17.24
N ILE A 172 9.96 5.36 -17.90
CA ILE A 172 8.74 4.79 -17.29
C ILE A 172 9.11 3.72 -16.25
N LEU A 173 10.10 2.88 -16.55
CA LEU A 173 10.59 1.89 -15.61
C LEU A 173 11.14 2.57 -14.35
N VAL A 174 12.03 3.55 -14.51
CA VAL A 174 12.59 4.30 -13.37
C VAL A 174 11.49 5.02 -12.58
N ALA A 175 10.52 5.64 -13.25
CA ALA A 175 9.39 6.29 -12.56
C ALA A 175 8.55 5.29 -11.74
N ARG A 176 8.29 4.09 -12.28
CA ARG A 176 7.60 3.03 -11.55
C ARG A 176 8.39 2.61 -10.30
N GLU A 177 9.68 2.30 -10.46
CA GLU A 177 10.53 1.87 -9.34
C GLU A 177 10.63 2.95 -8.26
N LEU A 178 10.68 4.24 -8.65
CA LEU A 178 10.66 5.36 -7.71
C LEU A 178 9.35 5.45 -6.94
N VAL A 179 8.20 5.35 -7.61
CA VAL A 179 6.88 5.39 -6.96
C VAL A 179 6.72 4.20 -6.02
N GLU A 180 7.10 2.99 -6.46
CA GLU A 180 7.02 1.77 -5.65
C GLU A 180 7.92 1.86 -4.42
N THR A 181 9.17 2.29 -4.59
CA THR A 181 10.12 2.49 -3.48
C THR A 181 9.63 3.55 -2.50
N ALA A 182 9.07 4.66 -2.98
CA ALA A 182 8.54 5.73 -2.12
C ALA A 182 7.36 5.22 -1.27
N LEU A 183 6.40 4.54 -1.89
CA LEU A 183 5.25 3.98 -1.19
C LEU A 183 5.65 2.89 -0.19
N GLN A 184 6.57 1.98 -0.56
CA GLN A 184 7.10 0.97 0.36
C GLN A 184 7.87 1.59 1.53
N THR A 185 8.65 2.64 1.27
CA THR A 185 9.37 3.38 2.31
C THR A 185 8.38 4.02 3.28
N GLN A 186 7.35 4.69 2.77
CA GLN A 186 6.30 5.32 3.56
C GLN A 186 5.54 4.29 4.40
N GLN A 187 5.17 3.15 3.81
CA GLN A 187 4.50 2.06 4.51
C GLN A 187 5.38 1.52 5.66
N THR A 188 6.67 1.31 5.41
CA THR A 188 7.59 0.79 6.42
C THR A 188 7.82 1.79 7.55
N TYR A 189 7.96 3.09 7.23
CA TYR A 189 8.06 4.15 8.24
C TYR A 189 6.80 4.22 9.11
N ARG A 190 5.61 4.16 8.50
CA ARG A 190 4.35 4.20 9.26
C ARG A 190 4.18 3.00 10.17
N MET A 191 4.56 1.81 9.70
CA MET A 191 4.59 0.58 10.49
C MET A 191 5.61 0.65 11.64
N SER A 192 6.65 1.49 11.52
CA SER A 192 7.61 1.68 12.60
C SER A 192 7.11 2.65 13.67
N CYS A 193 6.24 3.61 13.32
CA CYS A 193 5.64 4.56 14.25
C CYS A 193 4.37 4.05 14.95
N TYR A 194 3.59 3.17 14.30
CA TYR A 194 2.27 2.78 14.79
C TYR A 194 2.09 1.27 14.84
N VAL A 195 1.26 0.79 15.76
CA VAL A 195 0.76 -0.58 15.71
C VAL A 195 -0.58 -0.61 15.00
N ASP A 196 -0.72 -1.56 14.06
CA ASP A 196 -1.77 -1.69 13.05
C ASP A 196 -3.22 -1.54 13.54
N GLN A 197 -3.48 -1.66 14.84
CA GLN A 197 -4.83 -1.85 15.37
C GLN A 197 -5.70 -0.57 15.44
N TYR A 198 -5.10 0.63 15.48
CA TYR A 198 -5.86 1.91 15.49
C TYR A 198 -5.59 2.77 14.25
N ASN A 199 -4.34 2.83 13.77
CA ASN A 199 -3.99 3.64 12.59
C ASN A 199 -4.17 2.89 11.26
N ALA A 200 -5.06 1.89 11.26
CA ALA A 200 -5.50 1.15 10.08
C ALA A 200 -6.03 2.06 8.97
N ARG A 201 -6.57 3.26 9.31
CA ARG A 201 -7.02 4.24 8.32
C ARG A 201 -5.88 4.70 7.42
N ILE A 202 -4.73 4.98 8.02
CA ILE A 202 -3.57 5.60 7.36
C ILE A 202 -2.72 4.55 6.65
N THR A 203 -2.49 3.39 7.28
CA THR A 203 -1.74 2.27 6.68
C THR A 203 -2.52 1.55 5.57
N GLY A 204 -3.86 1.49 5.68
CA GLY A 204 -4.73 0.88 4.67
C GLY A 204 -4.64 1.55 3.29
N PHE A 205 -4.62 2.89 3.25
CA PHE A 205 -4.53 3.63 1.99
C PHE A 205 -3.18 3.46 1.28
N ASP A 206 -2.07 3.46 2.02
CA ASP A 206 -0.75 3.26 1.42
C ASP A 206 -0.64 1.84 0.85
N MET A 207 -1.18 0.85 1.58
CA MET A 207 -1.24 -0.53 1.12
C MET A 207 -2.12 -0.68 -0.13
N GLU A 208 -3.26 0.00 -0.22
CA GLU A 208 -4.11 0.02 -1.43
C GLU A 208 -3.36 0.62 -2.63
N ARG A 209 -2.67 1.74 -2.44
CA ARG A 209 -1.88 2.39 -3.49
C ARG A 209 -0.74 1.50 -3.98
N CYS A 210 0.03 0.89 -3.07
CA CYS A 210 1.07 -0.09 -3.40
C CYS A 210 0.52 -1.23 -4.26
N ARG A 211 -0.61 -1.83 -3.83
CA ARG A 211 -1.27 -2.93 -4.55
C ARG A 211 -1.71 -2.52 -5.95
N THR A 212 -2.23 -1.30 -6.09
CA THR A 212 -2.67 -0.77 -7.38
C THR A 212 -1.50 -0.59 -8.34
N VAL A 213 -0.42 0.05 -7.87
CA VAL A 213 0.82 0.23 -8.66
C VAL A 213 1.40 -1.12 -9.08
N PHE A 214 1.45 -2.09 -8.16
CA PHE A 214 1.92 -3.43 -8.45
C PHE A 214 1.06 -4.13 -9.51
N SER A 215 -0.28 -4.08 -9.39
CA SER A 215 -1.20 -4.73 -10.34
C SER A 215 -1.07 -4.15 -11.75
N PHE A 216 -0.98 -2.82 -11.89
CA PHE A 216 -0.71 -2.17 -13.17
C PHE A 216 0.68 -2.50 -13.72
N GLY A 217 1.68 -2.52 -12.85
CA GLY A 217 3.04 -2.94 -13.18
C GLY A 217 3.08 -4.34 -13.76
N LEU A 218 2.31 -5.26 -13.18
CA LEU A 218 2.19 -6.64 -13.63
C LEU A 218 1.57 -6.74 -15.02
N ILE A 219 0.52 -5.97 -15.31
CA ILE A 219 -0.09 -5.91 -16.66
C ILE A 219 0.93 -5.38 -17.67
N SER A 220 1.67 -4.33 -17.33
CA SER A 220 2.70 -3.75 -18.21
C SER A 220 3.82 -4.75 -18.51
N THR A 221 4.38 -5.38 -17.47
CA THR A 221 5.46 -6.37 -17.60
C THR A 221 5.02 -7.62 -18.35
N THR A 222 3.83 -8.15 -18.07
CA THR A 222 3.32 -9.33 -18.79
C THR A 222 2.99 -9.02 -20.25
N THR A 223 2.45 -7.85 -20.56
CA THR A 223 2.21 -7.43 -21.95
C THR A 223 3.52 -7.29 -22.72
N SER A 224 4.52 -6.70 -22.08
CA SER A 224 5.88 -6.60 -22.58
C SER A 224 6.51 -7.96 -22.88
N LEU A 225 6.36 -8.93 -21.96
CA LEU A 225 6.88 -10.29 -22.14
C LEU A 225 6.16 -11.02 -23.28
N LYS A 226 4.83 -10.90 -23.38
CA LYS A 226 4.01 -11.51 -24.44
C LYS A 226 4.46 -11.07 -25.85
N GLU A 227 4.89 -9.82 -26.00
CA GLU A 227 5.40 -9.26 -27.27
C GLU A 227 6.83 -9.71 -27.63
N LEU A 228 7.58 -10.24 -26.68
CA LEU A 228 8.94 -10.73 -26.87
C LEU A 228 9.00 -12.23 -27.21
N LEU A 229 8.07 -13.02 -26.66
CA LEU A 229 8.04 -14.48 -26.83
C LEU A 229 7.40 -14.86 -28.17
N ARG A 230 8.14 -15.60 -29.01
CA ARG A 230 7.62 -16.17 -30.26
C ARG A 230 7.75 -17.69 -30.27
N LEU A 231 6.71 -18.36 -30.75
CA LEU A 231 6.74 -19.81 -30.98
C LEU A 231 7.48 -20.09 -32.28
N VAL A 232 8.51 -20.94 -32.24
CA VAL A 232 9.16 -21.47 -33.44
C VAL A 232 8.38 -22.69 -33.93
N PRO A 233 7.87 -22.70 -35.18
CA PRO A 233 7.19 -23.86 -35.73
C PRO A 233 8.12 -25.07 -35.78
N SER A 234 7.70 -26.19 -35.19
CA SER A 234 8.37 -27.49 -35.36
C SER A 234 8.03 -28.03 -36.75
N GLY A 235 8.74 -27.54 -37.78
CA GLY A 235 8.36 -27.83 -39.16
C GLY A 235 9.17 -27.15 -40.24
N SER A 236 10.49 -27.04 -40.10
CA SER A 236 11.37 -26.95 -41.27
C SER A 236 12.75 -27.50 -40.95
N GLU A 237 12.89 -28.82 -41.02
CA GLU A 237 14.16 -29.43 -41.38
C GLU A 237 14.48 -29.03 -42.85
N LYS A 238 14.93 -27.80 -43.05
CA LYS A 238 15.83 -27.49 -44.15
C LYS A 238 17.18 -27.25 -43.51
N ARG A 239 17.98 -28.31 -43.44
CA ARG A 239 19.44 -28.18 -43.38
C ARG A 239 19.84 -27.27 -44.54
N ILE A 240 20.06 -26.00 -44.28
CA ILE A 240 20.99 -25.24 -45.08
C ILE A 240 22.35 -25.83 -44.70
N ALA A 241 22.89 -26.67 -45.58
CA ALA A 241 24.26 -27.15 -45.44
C ALA A 241 25.18 -25.92 -45.43
N CYS A 242 25.63 -25.51 -44.25
CA CYS A 242 26.79 -24.65 -44.15
C CYS A 242 28.01 -25.49 -44.52
N ALA A 243 28.76 -24.99 -45.49
CA ALA A 243 30.07 -25.48 -45.92
C ALA A 243 31.01 -25.70 -44.71
N PRO A 244 32.03 -26.58 -44.81
CA PRO A 244 32.87 -26.94 -43.68
C PRO A 244 33.70 -25.72 -43.27
N ASP A 245 33.39 -25.15 -42.11
CA ASP A 245 34.19 -24.07 -41.51
C ASP A 245 35.21 -24.66 -40.53
N ASN A 246 36.45 -24.21 -40.72
CA ASN A 246 37.67 -24.47 -39.96
C ASN A 246 37.44 -24.20 -38.45
N PRO A 247 38.09 -24.90 -37.50
CA PRO A 247 37.73 -24.82 -36.09
C PRO A 247 38.13 -23.46 -35.51
N GLN A 248 37.15 -22.57 -35.31
CA GLN A 248 37.32 -21.36 -34.52
C GLN A 248 37.05 -21.65 -33.04
N LYS A 249 38.00 -21.18 -32.22
CA LYS A 249 38.12 -21.34 -30.77
C LYS A 249 36.81 -21.04 -30.01
N PRO A 250 36.58 -21.70 -28.87
CA PRO A 250 35.39 -21.47 -28.04
C PRO A 250 35.35 -20.02 -27.55
N ILE A 251 34.23 -19.34 -27.83
CA ILE A 251 33.93 -18.03 -27.27
C ILE A 251 33.69 -18.24 -25.77
N LYS A 252 34.59 -17.70 -24.94
CA LYS A 252 34.39 -17.56 -23.50
C LYS A 252 33.12 -16.73 -23.27
N VAL A 253 32.14 -17.32 -22.61
CA VAL A 253 31.05 -16.58 -21.95
C VAL A 253 31.67 -15.83 -20.77
N GLY A 254 32.12 -14.61 -21.04
CA GLY A 254 32.57 -13.66 -20.03
C GLY A 254 31.36 -13.02 -19.37
N GLY A 255 31.41 -12.89 -18.04
CA GLY A 255 30.32 -12.45 -17.19
C GLY A 255 29.72 -11.09 -17.56
N GLY A 256 28.47 -10.91 -17.11
CA GLY A 256 27.55 -9.84 -17.46
C GLY A 256 28.19 -8.46 -17.60
N SER A 257 28.30 -8.01 -18.84
CA SER A 257 28.44 -6.61 -19.18
C SER A 257 27.08 -6.13 -19.68
N TYR A 258 26.64 -4.96 -19.19
CA TYR A 258 25.42 -4.26 -19.59
C TYR A 258 25.35 -3.87 -21.09
N ASP A 259 26.27 -4.37 -21.93
CA ASP A 259 26.28 -4.17 -23.38
C ASP A 259 25.12 -4.87 -24.10
N GLU A 260 24.45 -5.83 -23.45
CA GLU A 260 23.23 -6.48 -23.97
C GLU A 260 21.95 -5.66 -23.77
N ALA A 261 21.93 -4.69 -22.86
CA ALA A 261 20.86 -3.71 -22.78
C ALA A 261 21.10 -2.68 -23.89
N GLY A 262 20.29 -2.69 -24.96
CA GLY A 262 20.46 -1.93 -26.22
C GLY A 262 20.50 -0.39 -26.15
N LEU A 263 21.12 0.19 -25.11
CA LEU A 263 21.40 1.61 -24.92
C LEU A 263 22.61 2.03 -25.76
N ARG A 264 22.34 2.52 -26.98
CA ARG A 264 23.36 3.02 -27.92
C ARG A 264 24.16 4.24 -27.40
N SER A 265 23.72 4.96 -26.37
CA SER A 265 24.38 6.19 -25.89
C SER A 265 25.09 5.98 -24.55
N ARG A 266 26.30 6.55 -24.42
CA ARG A 266 27.08 6.58 -23.17
C ARG A 266 26.31 7.26 -22.02
N SER A 267 25.49 8.25 -22.34
CA SER A 267 24.63 8.97 -21.39
C SER A 267 23.57 8.06 -20.75
N GLY A 268 22.90 7.20 -21.55
CA GLY A 268 21.88 6.30 -21.02
C GLY A 268 22.44 5.22 -20.08
N ARG A 269 23.64 4.71 -20.38
CA ARG A 269 24.34 3.76 -19.49
C ARG A 269 24.80 4.40 -18.19
N MET A 270 25.26 5.65 -18.22
CA MET A 270 25.60 6.38 -17.00
C MET A 270 24.36 6.68 -16.16
N MET A 271 23.26 7.11 -16.79
CA MET A 271 21.99 7.35 -16.10
C MET A 271 21.48 6.10 -15.38
N LEU A 272 21.49 4.94 -16.04
CA LEU A 272 21.03 3.69 -15.42
C LEU A 272 21.91 3.27 -14.24
N HIS A 273 23.24 3.37 -14.38
CA HIS A 273 24.16 3.13 -13.26
C HIS A 273 23.93 4.10 -12.10
N SER A 274 23.74 5.39 -12.38
CA SER A 274 23.43 6.38 -11.37
C SER A 274 22.13 6.04 -10.63
N VAL A 275 21.08 5.60 -11.34
CA VAL A 275 19.82 5.18 -10.74
C VAL A 275 20.00 3.96 -9.82
N HIS A 276 20.71 2.92 -10.27
CA HIS A 276 20.99 1.75 -9.42
C HIS A 276 21.81 2.12 -8.17
N LEU A 277 22.80 3.01 -8.32
CA LEU A 277 23.58 3.51 -7.19
C LEU A 277 22.72 4.30 -6.21
N LEU A 278 21.78 5.11 -6.71
CA LEU A 278 20.82 5.84 -5.86
C LEU A 278 19.91 4.89 -5.10
N PHE A 279 19.36 3.85 -5.74
CA PHE A 279 18.55 2.84 -5.04
C PHE A 279 19.35 2.06 -4.00
N ALA A 280 20.60 1.68 -4.32
CA ALA A 280 21.48 1.03 -3.36
C ALA A 280 21.80 1.94 -2.16
N ALA A 281 22.12 3.21 -2.41
CA ALA A 281 22.37 4.19 -1.35
C ALA A 281 21.12 4.42 -0.49
N TRP A 282 19.93 4.48 -1.11
CA TRP A 282 18.65 4.58 -0.40
C TRP A 282 18.40 3.36 0.49
N GLY A 283 18.64 2.15 -0.04
CA GLY A 283 18.52 0.91 0.73
C GLY A 283 19.46 0.87 1.94
N VAL A 284 20.71 1.33 1.78
CA VAL A 284 21.66 1.45 2.90
C VAL A 284 21.20 2.47 3.93
N LEU A 285 20.67 3.62 3.49
CA LEU A 285 20.10 4.63 4.39
C LEU A 285 18.93 4.05 5.21
N LEU A 286 17.98 3.38 4.55
CA LEU A 286 16.83 2.77 5.23
C LEU A 286 17.25 1.68 6.21
N LEU A 287 18.23 0.86 5.83
CA LEU A 287 18.80 -0.15 6.73
C LEU A 287 19.44 0.51 7.96
N GLY A 288 20.19 1.60 7.77
CA GLY A 288 20.77 2.37 8.86
C GLY A 288 19.72 2.94 9.82
N LEU A 289 18.65 3.53 9.27
CA LEU A 289 17.52 4.03 10.05
C LEU A 289 16.82 2.91 10.83
N HIS A 290 16.61 1.75 10.21
CA HIS A 290 15.98 0.61 10.85
C HIS A 290 16.84 0.02 11.98
N ILE A 291 18.16 -0.06 11.78
CA ILE A 291 19.10 -0.47 12.83
C ILE A 291 19.07 0.53 13.98
N GLN A 292 19.16 1.84 13.69
CA GLN A 292 19.08 2.89 14.71
C GLN A 292 17.81 2.77 15.55
N ALA A 293 16.65 2.60 14.90
CA ALA A 293 15.39 2.45 15.59
C ALA A 293 15.33 1.15 16.41
N SER A 294 15.87 0.04 15.90
CA SER A 294 15.85 -1.27 16.56
C SER A 294 16.79 -1.36 17.78
N LEU A 295 17.72 -0.42 17.93
CA LEU A 295 18.66 -0.37 19.05
C LEU A 295 18.11 0.38 20.28
N GLN A 296 16.89 0.93 20.20
CA GLN A 296 16.28 1.63 21.33
C GLN A 296 16.05 0.70 22.54
N PRO A 297 16.24 1.20 23.78
CA PRO A 297 16.09 0.39 24.97
C PRO A 297 14.62 0.01 25.18
N LYS A 298 14.41 -1.21 25.70
CA LYS A 298 13.07 -1.67 26.05
C LYS A 298 12.65 -1.14 27.41
N LEU A 299 11.55 -0.38 27.45
CA LEU A 299 10.98 0.15 28.68
C LEU A 299 9.86 -0.74 29.19
N SER A 300 9.86 -1.03 30.49
CA SER A 300 8.86 -1.90 31.13
C SER A 300 7.44 -1.30 31.12
N GLN A 301 7.35 0.02 31.06
CA GLN A 301 6.10 0.79 31.02
C GLN A 301 5.47 0.79 29.62
N CYS A 302 6.26 0.56 28.59
CA CYS A 302 5.81 0.55 27.20
C CYS A 302 5.41 -0.85 26.82
N THR A 303 4.17 -1.22 27.17
CA THR A 303 3.64 -2.57 26.89
C THR A 303 3.61 -2.82 25.38
N LEU A 304 3.37 -1.77 24.59
CA LEU A 304 3.48 -1.79 23.14
C LEU A 304 4.43 -0.70 22.67
N GLN A 305 5.72 -1.05 22.54
CA GLN A 305 6.76 -0.13 22.10
C GLN A 305 6.88 -0.11 20.58
N VAL A 306 7.00 1.09 20.02
CA VAL A 306 7.18 1.36 18.59
C VAL A 306 8.58 1.94 18.36
N HIS A 307 9.08 1.84 17.13
CA HIS A 307 10.46 2.17 16.79
C HIS A 307 10.50 3.12 15.58
N PRO A 308 10.00 4.36 15.73
CA PRO A 308 10.02 5.35 14.67
C PRO A 308 11.46 5.65 14.24
N TRP A 309 11.64 5.89 12.95
CA TRP A 309 12.97 6.17 12.40
C TRP A 309 13.43 7.58 12.74
N ALA A 310 14.74 7.74 12.96
CA ALA A 310 15.37 9.02 13.28
C ALA A 310 14.86 9.68 14.57
N VAL A 311 14.31 8.89 15.50
CA VAL A 311 13.91 9.34 16.83
C VAL A 311 14.90 8.80 17.86
N SER A 312 15.40 9.69 18.72
CA SER A 312 16.38 9.36 19.76
C SER A 312 15.73 8.83 21.04
N GLU A 313 14.51 9.27 21.34
CA GLU A 313 13.77 8.86 22.53
C GLU A 313 12.94 7.59 22.28
N PRO A 314 12.74 6.73 23.29
CA PRO A 314 11.83 5.59 23.17
C PRO A 314 10.40 6.06 22.92
N ALA A 315 9.74 5.49 21.90
CA ALA A 315 8.35 5.80 21.57
C ALA A 315 7.42 4.65 21.96
N CYS A 316 6.26 4.96 22.52
CA CYS A 316 5.41 4.00 23.19
C CYS A 316 3.96 4.18 22.76
N TYR A 317 3.45 3.26 21.94
CA TYR A 317 2.07 3.32 21.47
C TYR A 317 1.07 3.10 22.63
N LEU A 318 1.34 2.11 23.50
CA LEU A 318 0.59 1.84 24.73
C LEU A 318 1.51 2.03 25.93
N ALA A 319 1.30 3.12 26.65
CA ALA A 319 2.00 3.44 27.90
C ALA A 319 1.16 2.98 29.10
N VAL A 320 1.75 2.12 29.94
CA VAL A 320 1.11 1.59 31.15
C VAL A 320 1.95 1.96 32.37
N LEU A 321 1.44 2.91 33.14
CA LEU A 321 1.92 3.23 34.48
C LEU A 321 1.27 2.25 35.47
N ASP A 322 1.97 1.16 35.78
CA ASP A 322 1.55 0.18 36.79
C ASP A 322 2.36 0.37 38.06
N CYS A 323 1.81 1.14 39.00
CA CYS A 323 2.53 1.54 40.21
C CYS A 323 2.98 0.33 41.06
N HIS A 324 2.15 -0.72 41.13
CA HIS A 324 2.51 -1.97 41.82
C HIS A 324 3.69 -2.70 41.16
N ARG A 325 3.73 -2.74 39.82
CA ARG A 325 4.85 -3.37 39.08
C ARG A 325 6.13 -2.54 39.15
N LEU A 326 5.99 -1.22 39.18
CA LEU A 326 7.10 -0.27 39.22
C LEU A 326 7.62 -0.04 40.65
N GLY A 327 6.89 -0.49 41.67
CA GLY A 327 7.26 -0.31 43.08
C GLY A 327 7.13 1.13 43.56
N ILE A 328 6.20 1.89 43.01
CA ILE A 328 5.92 3.30 43.31
C ILE A 328 4.48 3.46 43.85
N SER A 329 4.16 4.58 44.51
CA SER A 329 2.80 4.87 45.00
C SER A 329 1.96 5.65 44.00
N GLY A 330 2.59 6.37 43.08
CA GLY A 330 1.94 7.24 42.10
C GLY A 330 2.01 8.72 42.45
N GLU A 331 2.92 9.11 43.35
CA GLU A 331 3.18 10.51 43.72
C GLU A 331 3.72 11.31 42.53
N MET A 332 3.48 12.62 42.53
CA MET A 332 3.79 13.54 41.43
C MET A 332 5.21 13.35 40.87
N ASP A 333 6.22 13.36 41.74
CA ASP A 333 7.63 13.26 41.33
C ASP A 333 7.97 11.88 40.75
N GLU A 334 7.34 10.81 41.26
CA GLU A 334 7.49 9.45 40.73
C GLU A 334 6.89 9.36 39.33
N VAL A 335 5.66 9.87 39.15
CA VAL A 335 4.96 9.86 37.86
C VAL A 335 5.73 10.68 36.83
N LYS A 336 6.19 11.89 37.19
CA LYS A 336 7.00 12.74 36.31
C LYS A 336 8.29 12.05 35.88
N THR A 337 8.99 11.43 36.81
CA THR A 337 10.21 10.67 36.52
C THR A 337 9.95 9.52 35.55
N LYS A 338 8.81 8.83 35.71
CA LYS A 338 8.43 7.71 34.85
C LYS A 338 7.96 8.12 33.47
N TRP A 339 7.25 9.25 33.36
CA TRP A 339 6.80 9.78 32.07
C TRP A 339 7.89 10.54 31.31
N SER A 340 9.03 10.85 31.93
CA SER A 340 10.20 11.41 31.23
C SER A 340 11.11 10.37 30.59
N GLU A 341 10.84 9.07 30.77
CA GLU A 341 11.63 7.98 30.18
C GLU A 341 11.31 7.73 28.68
N PHE A 342 10.19 8.25 28.18
CA PHE A 342 9.71 8.04 26.81
C PHE A 342 9.11 9.31 26.19
N ASP A 343 9.02 9.32 24.87
CA ASP A 343 8.36 10.38 24.10
C ASP A 343 6.84 10.30 24.28
N ARG A 344 6.30 11.25 25.06
CA ARG A 344 4.87 11.35 25.39
C ARG A 344 3.99 11.60 24.17
N SER A 345 4.52 12.28 23.15
CA SER A 345 3.77 12.61 21.94
C SER A 345 3.44 11.36 21.10
N SER A 346 4.15 10.25 21.31
CA SER A 346 3.94 8.97 20.63
C SER A 346 2.85 8.09 21.24
N VAL A 347 2.32 8.46 22.42
CA VAL A 347 1.36 7.64 23.17
C VAL A 347 -0.04 7.80 22.62
N VAL A 348 -0.62 6.67 22.20
CA VAL A 348 -2.00 6.60 21.69
C VAL A 348 -2.97 6.10 22.76
N THR A 349 -2.51 5.23 23.67
CA THR A 349 -3.32 4.81 24.82
C THR A 349 -2.50 4.92 26.09
N LEU A 350 -3.02 5.68 27.06
CA LEU A 350 -2.43 5.88 28.38
C LEU A 350 -3.23 5.09 29.42
N VAL A 351 -2.57 4.20 30.15
CA VAL A 351 -3.17 3.41 31.23
C VAL A 351 -2.45 3.68 32.53
N MET A 352 -3.19 4.15 33.54
CA MET A 352 -2.70 4.34 34.91
C MET A 352 -3.40 3.31 35.80
N ARG A 353 -2.65 2.42 36.46
CA ARG A 353 -3.25 1.34 37.23
C ARG A 353 -2.50 0.98 38.49
N HIS A 354 -3.24 0.47 39.47
CA HIS A 354 -2.71 0.01 40.76
C HIS A 354 -1.92 1.07 41.52
N CYS A 355 -2.31 2.35 41.36
CA CYS A 355 -1.66 3.49 42.01
C CYS A 355 -2.46 3.89 43.25
N PRO A 356 -1.95 3.65 44.47
CA PRO A 356 -2.68 3.96 45.70
C PRO A 356 -2.77 5.46 46.04
N ALA A 357 -1.92 6.30 45.45
CA ALA A 357 -1.92 7.76 45.65
C ALA A 357 -1.55 8.46 44.33
N LEU A 358 -2.35 8.25 43.28
CA LEU A 358 -2.10 8.78 41.94
C LEU A 358 -2.27 10.30 41.90
N GLU A 359 -1.19 11.00 41.60
CA GLU A 359 -1.20 12.41 41.25
C GLU A 359 -0.87 12.59 39.77
N VAL A 360 -1.79 13.22 39.02
CA VAL A 360 -1.64 13.40 37.57
C VAL A 360 -0.88 14.71 37.28
N PRO A 361 0.33 14.64 36.67
CA PRO A 361 1.11 15.82 36.36
C PRO A 361 0.59 16.56 35.14
N ASP A 362 0.96 17.84 35.04
CA ASP A 362 0.81 18.72 33.88
C ASP A 362 1.43 18.16 32.59
N MET A 363 2.43 17.27 32.71
CA MET A 363 3.01 16.50 31.60
C MET A 363 1.96 15.73 30.79
N ILE A 364 0.78 15.43 31.34
CA ILE A 364 -0.32 14.80 30.59
C ILE A 364 -0.75 15.64 29.38
N THR A 365 -0.53 16.96 29.39
CA THR A 365 -0.86 17.86 28.27
C THR A 365 -0.03 17.62 27.01
N GLU A 366 1.12 16.94 27.13
CA GLU A 366 2.02 16.65 26.01
C GLU A 366 1.64 15.37 25.24
N PHE A 367 0.62 14.65 25.71
CA PHE A 367 0.14 13.39 25.13
C PHE A 367 -0.82 13.64 23.96
N HIS A 368 -0.36 14.39 22.95
CA HIS A 368 -1.21 14.92 21.87
C HIS A 368 -1.91 13.87 20.98
N GLN A 369 -1.31 12.68 20.86
CA GLN A 369 -1.86 11.59 20.04
C GLN A 369 -2.74 10.61 20.85
N THR A 370 -2.97 10.88 22.14
CA THR A 370 -3.71 9.96 22.99
C THR A 370 -5.18 9.94 22.59
N SER A 371 -5.62 8.77 22.13
CA SER A 371 -7.00 8.46 21.78
C SER A 371 -7.78 7.82 22.93
N GLY A 372 -7.07 7.35 23.96
CA GLY A 372 -7.72 6.71 25.11
C GLY A 372 -6.95 6.86 26.42
N ILE A 373 -7.67 7.22 27.48
CA ILE A 373 -7.14 7.24 28.85
C ILE A 373 -7.91 6.24 29.70
N LYS A 374 -7.18 5.38 30.43
CA LYS A 374 -7.78 4.41 31.34
C LYS A 374 -7.12 4.47 32.71
N VAL A 375 -7.92 4.69 33.73
CA VAL A 375 -7.54 4.58 35.14
C VAL A 375 -8.20 3.33 35.72
N TYR A 376 -7.40 2.43 36.30
CA TYR A 376 -7.91 1.16 36.84
C TYR A 376 -7.34 0.83 38.21
N ASN A 377 -8.24 0.54 39.16
CA ASN A 377 -7.87 0.08 40.51
C ASN A 377 -6.83 1.00 41.18
N SER A 378 -7.16 2.29 41.23
CA SER A 378 -6.27 3.36 41.72
C SER A 378 -7.05 4.36 42.57
N THR A 379 -6.36 5.12 43.40
CA THR A 379 -6.91 6.30 44.09
C THR A 379 -6.27 7.53 43.49
N ILE A 380 -7.06 8.40 42.87
CA ILE A 380 -6.63 9.72 42.39
C ILE A 380 -6.61 10.65 43.60
N ASP A 381 -5.41 11.01 44.04
CA ASP A 381 -5.20 11.97 45.12
C ASP A 381 -5.29 13.41 44.59
N SER A 382 -4.70 13.65 43.41
CA SER A 382 -4.70 14.96 42.75
C SER A 382 -4.76 14.84 41.22
N TRP A 383 -5.67 15.59 40.59
CA TRP A 383 -5.69 15.81 39.14
C TRP A 383 -6.26 17.22 38.89
N GLY A 384 -5.35 18.19 38.95
CA GLY A 384 -5.69 19.62 38.92
C GLY A 384 -5.85 20.21 37.52
N PHE A 385 -6.24 21.49 37.47
CA PHE A 385 -6.44 22.26 36.23
C PHE A 385 -5.20 22.36 35.34
N SER A 386 -3.99 22.37 35.90
CA SER A 386 -2.76 22.38 35.11
C SER A 386 -2.56 21.09 34.30
N ALA A 387 -3.23 20.01 34.71
CA ALA A 387 -3.23 18.72 34.04
C ALA A 387 -4.59 18.45 33.36
N ALA A 388 -5.29 19.51 32.96
CA ALA A 388 -6.58 19.41 32.31
C ALA A 388 -6.52 18.65 30.98
N ILE A 389 -7.53 17.82 30.76
CA ILE A 389 -7.81 17.19 29.49
C ILE A 389 -8.59 18.19 28.63
N THR A 390 -7.97 18.64 27.54
CA THR A 390 -8.54 19.69 26.68
C THR A 390 -8.50 19.29 25.21
N ASN A 391 -9.35 19.87 24.37
CA ASN A 391 -9.34 19.66 22.94
C ASN A 391 -8.05 20.19 22.30
N THR A 392 -7.49 21.28 22.84
CA THR A 392 -6.21 21.82 22.38
C THR A 392 -5.06 20.82 22.56
N ASN A 393 -5.02 20.13 23.70
CA ASN A 393 -3.92 19.24 24.04
C ASN A 393 -4.20 17.77 23.67
N HIS A 394 -5.46 17.34 23.63
CA HIS A 394 -5.89 15.96 23.40
C HIS A 394 -6.98 15.88 22.32
N PRO A 395 -6.72 16.37 21.09
CA PRO A 395 -7.74 16.44 20.04
C PRO A 395 -8.24 15.06 19.58
N GLU A 396 -7.44 14.01 19.71
CA GLU A 396 -7.78 12.65 19.26
C GLU A 396 -8.45 11.79 20.34
N LEU A 397 -8.65 12.33 21.55
CA LEU A 397 -9.17 11.57 22.69
C LEU A 397 -10.61 11.14 22.42
N GLY A 398 -10.82 9.83 22.33
CA GLY A 398 -12.10 9.19 22.01
C GLY A 398 -12.79 8.58 23.22
N PHE A 399 -12.03 8.05 24.18
CA PHE A 399 -12.58 7.40 25.36
C PHE A 399 -11.80 7.66 26.65
N LEU A 400 -12.53 7.73 27.77
CA LEU A 400 -11.99 7.88 29.12
C LEU A 400 -12.67 6.88 30.07
N PHE A 401 -11.89 5.95 30.61
CA PHE A 401 -12.41 4.93 31.52
C PHE A 401 -11.80 5.06 32.92
N MET A 402 -12.65 5.20 33.93
CA MET A 402 -12.30 5.16 35.34
C MET A 402 -13.01 3.97 35.99
N ILE A 403 -12.29 2.87 36.20
CA ILE A 403 -12.87 1.61 36.69
C ILE A 403 -12.21 1.21 38.00
N ARG A 404 -12.99 1.05 39.07
CA ARG A 404 -12.47 0.82 40.44
C ARG A 404 -11.54 1.96 40.87
N VAL A 405 -11.99 3.19 40.70
CA VAL A 405 -11.19 4.38 40.96
C VAL A 405 -11.80 5.18 42.08
N ASN A 406 -11.00 5.44 43.12
CA ASN A 406 -11.38 6.40 44.15
C ASN A 406 -10.87 7.79 43.79
N VAL A 407 -11.67 8.82 44.02
CA VAL A 407 -11.31 10.23 43.84
C VAL A 407 -11.36 10.94 45.19
N THR A 408 -10.43 11.87 45.41
CA THR A 408 -10.41 12.72 46.61
C THR A 408 -11.74 13.45 46.80
N ASP A 409 -12.22 13.44 48.04
CA ASP A 409 -13.50 14.03 48.46
C ASP A 409 -14.78 13.50 47.77
N GLY A 410 -14.66 12.52 46.86
CA GLY A 410 -15.80 12.00 46.10
C GLY A 410 -16.31 12.99 45.05
N VAL A 411 -15.48 13.92 44.59
CA VAL A 411 -15.82 14.95 43.60
C VAL A 411 -15.07 14.69 42.28
N LEU A 412 -15.67 15.06 41.15
CA LEU A 412 -15.04 14.93 39.84
C LEU A 412 -13.74 15.76 39.82
N PRO A 413 -12.59 15.19 39.44
CA PRO A 413 -11.33 15.92 39.45
C PRO A 413 -11.35 17.15 38.52
N PRO A 414 -10.77 18.29 38.95
CA PRO A 414 -10.76 19.52 38.14
C PRO A 414 -10.17 19.36 36.74
N GLY A 415 -9.17 18.48 36.57
CA GLY A 415 -8.59 18.21 35.25
C GLY A 415 -9.53 17.55 34.24
N LEU A 416 -10.71 17.08 34.66
CA LEU A 416 -11.74 16.52 33.78
C LEU A 416 -12.92 17.49 33.54
N HIS A 417 -12.78 18.75 33.96
CA HIS A 417 -13.85 19.74 33.97
C HIS A 417 -13.38 21.09 33.42
N ASP A 418 -12.59 21.06 32.35
CA ASP A 418 -12.15 22.27 31.63
C ASP A 418 -13.14 22.65 30.53
N ALA A 419 -13.30 23.95 30.28
CA ALA A 419 -14.22 24.46 29.26
C ALA A 419 -13.80 24.13 27.83
N ASP A 420 -12.50 23.94 27.55
CA ASP A 420 -11.99 23.47 26.26
C ASP A 420 -12.00 21.94 26.22
N PHE A 421 -13.11 21.26 26.55
CA PHE A 421 -13.15 19.81 26.64
C PHE A 421 -13.02 19.11 25.26
N PRO A 422 -12.39 17.92 25.14
CA PRO A 422 -12.14 17.28 23.84
C PRO A 422 -13.40 16.98 23.02
N ASN A 423 -13.38 17.39 21.75
CA ASN A 423 -14.57 17.25 20.90
C ASN A 423 -14.84 15.82 20.41
N ASN A 424 -13.79 14.99 20.38
CA ASN A 424 -13.86 13.61 19.93
C ASN A 424 -14.16 12.62 21.07
N LEU A 425 -14.27 13.06 22.33
CA LEU A 425 -14.42 12.16 23.48
C LEU A 425 -15.86 11.68 23.64
N TYR A 426 -16.25 10.61 22.94
CA TYR A 426 -17.64 10.13 22.90
C TYR A 426 -17.96 9.07 23.95
N ASP A 427 -16.99 8.52 24.67
CA ASP A 427 -17.20 7.42 25.62
C ASP A 427 -16.53 7.71 26.98
N ILE A 428 -17.34 7.92 28.01
CA ILE A 428 -16.86 8.17 29.38
C ILE A 428 -17.50 7.15 30.31
N GLU A 429 -16.69 6.23 30.84
CA GLU A 429 -17.17 5.20 31.75
C GLU A 429 -16.57 5.39 33.15
N ILE A 430 -17.43 5.58 34.14
CA ILE A 430 -17.07 5.66 35.56
C ILE A 430 -17.75 4.51 36.29
N CYS A 431 -17.01 3.44 36.53
CA CYS A 431 -17.54 2.20 37.11
C CYS A 431 -16.89 1.90 38.44
N TYR A 432 -17.68 1.60 39.47
CA TYR A 432 -17.17 1.30 40.83
C TYR A 432 -16.25 2.40 41.37
N SER A 433 -16.78 3.61 41.55
CA SER A 433 -16.06 4.76 42.13
C SER A 433 -16.73 5.26 43.41
N ASN A 434 -16.03 6.02 44.24
CA ASN A 434 -16.60 6.75 45.39
C ASN A 434 -17.13 8.15 45.02
N LEU A 435 -17.21 8.47 43.73
CA LEU A 435 -17.80 9.72 43.21
C LEU A 435 -19.25 9.87 43.69
N ARG A 436 -19.57 11.00 44.32
CA ARG A 436 -20.87 11.25 44.98
C ARG A 436 -21.78 12.13 44.16
N GLU A 437 -21.23 13.15 43.53
CA GLU A 437 -21.95 14.14 42.75
C GLU A 437 -21.17 14.50 41.48
N LEU A 438 -21.92 14.88 40.45
CA LEU A 438 -21.40 15.43 39.21
C LEU A 438 -21.69 16.94 39.19
N PRO A 439 -20.82 17.76 38.61
CA PRO A 439 -21.07 19.19 38.46
C PRO A 439 -22.38 19.48 37.70
N ASP A 440 -23.10 20.53 38.09
CA ASP A 440 -24.37 20.92 37.48
C ASP A 440 -24.21 21.37 36.01
N ASP A 441 -23.04 21.87 35.64
CA ASP A 441 -22.67 22.36 34.31
C ASP A 441 -21.98 21.31 33.42
N LEU A 442 -21.91 20.06 33.89
CA LEU A 442 -21.22 18.98 33.19
C LEU A 442 -21.81 18.72 31.80
N ASP A 443 -23.13 18.88 31.62
CA ASP A 443 -23.78 18.74 30.32
C ASP A 443 -23.32 19.81 29.33
N SER A 444 -23.12 21.05 29.80
CA SER A 444 -22.64 22.15 28.98
C SER A 444 -21.18 22.01 28.55
N ILE A 445 -20.37 21.29 29.33
CA ILE A 445 -18.95 21.05 29.07
C ILE A 445 -18.75 19.76 28.27
N TRP A 446 -19.30 18.63 28.74
CA TRP A 446 -19.10 17.32 28.10
C TRP A 446 -20.01 17.12 26.87
N MET A 447 -21.26 17.59 26.87
CA MET A 447 -22.19 17.28 25.76
C MET A 447 -22.16 18.29 24.61
N VAL A 448 -21.65 19.50 24.82
CA VAL A 448 -21.50 20.49 23.72
C VAL A 448 -20.19 20.28 22.95
N GLY A 449 -19.12 19.84 23.62
CA GLY A 449 -17.88 19.46 22.95
C GLY A 449 -18.03 18.20 22.10
N THR A 450 -18.81 17.22 22.54
CA THR A 450 -18.88 15.91 21.88
C THR A 450 -19.81 15.93 20.67
N MET A 451 -19.23 15.86 19.46
CA MET A 451 -20.01 15.83 18.19
C MET A 451 -20.90 14.58 18.03
N SER A 452 -20.79 13.62 18.94
CA SER A 452 -21.56 12.37 19.00
C SER A 452 -22.19 12.24 20.38
N THR A 453 -23.34 11.59 20.51
CA THR A 453 -23.96 11.29 21.82
C THR A 453 -22.93 10.66 22.75
N ALA A 454 -22.45 11.42 23.74
CA ALA A 454 -21.52 10.90 24.73
C ALA A 454 -22.23 9.84 25.58
N ASN A 455 -21.72 8.61 25.57
CA ASN A 455 -22.18 7.58 26.48
C ASN A 455 -21.49 7.82 27.83
N LEU A 456 -22.24 8.38 28.78
CA LEU A 456 -21.80 8.43 30.18
C LEU A 456 -22.38 7.23 30.93
N ILE A 457 -21.53 6.27 31.26
CA ILE A 457 -21.92 5.13 32.09
C ILE A 457 -21.36 5.33 33.50
N VAL A 458 -22.23 5.74 34.43
CA VAL A 458 -21.93 5.70 35.86
C VAL A 458 -22.62 4.47 36.45
N SER A 459 -21.85 3.40 36.70
CA SER A 459 -22.41 2.16 37.26
C SER A 459 -21.89 1.90 38.68
N HIS A 460 -22.84 1.80 39.61
CA HIS A 460 -22.64 1.26 40.95
C HIS A 460 -23.14 -0.19 40.97
N LEU A 461 -22.24 -1.16 40.86
CA LEU A 461 -22.55 -2.52 41.28
C LEU A 461 -22.10 -2.69 42.73
N GLN A 462 -22.71 -1.92 43.65
CA GLN A 462 -22.75 -2.36 45.03
C GLN A 462 -23.69 -3.57 45.09
N TYR A 463 -23.13 -4.78 44.95
CA TYR A 463 -23.74 -5.91 45.64
C TYR A 463 -23.56 -5.65 47.14
N GLN A 464 -24.55 -5.03 47.75
CA GLN A 464 -24.78 -5.19 49.17
C GLN A 464 -25.26 -6.63 49.40
N THR A 465 -24.44 -7.43 50.08
CA THR A 465 -24.92 -8.56 50.90
C THR A 465 -24.37 -8.38 52.29
#